data_AF-G7CHW3-F1
#
_entry.id   AF-G7CHW3-F1
#
_cell.length_a   1.000
_cell.length_b   1.000
_cell.length_c   1.000
_cell.angle_alpha   90.00
_cell.angle_beta   90.00
_cell.angle_gamma   90.00
#
_symmetry.space_group_name_H-M   'P 1'
#
loop_
_entity.id
_entity.type
_entity.pdbx_description
1 polymer ?
#
loop_
_entity_poly.entity_id
_entity_poly.type
_entity_poly.pdbx_seq_one_letter_code
_entity_poly.pdbx_strand_id
1 'polypeptide(L)'
;MLANPSDQSDASSRPQQPERRFTAPSSFDAGSTQQIDPPADPATEVIGPAGAAAAAAPTEPIRSQKPVGPQVIPPRNQPDPPERERRSWGWVIAVALVIAALAAVAILGTVLLTRDSVGRASQEDLVRQTIQTFDTAIQNGDLAILRSITCGSKRDSYVNYDEQAWADTHRRVAAAKQYPVVASIDEIVINGDHAEANVTSFMAYDPQVRSTRSFDLQFRDDQWKICQAPG
;
A
#
# COMPACT_ATOMS: atom_id res chain seq x y z
N MET A 1 14.53 76.15 -14.79
CA MET A 1 15.70 75.31 -14.46
C MET A 1 15.16 74.10 -13.71
N LEU A 2 14.89 72.93 -14.29
CA LEU A 2 15.67 71.98 -15.12
C LEU A 2 16.92 71.38 -14.43
N ALA A 3 16.91 70.03 -14.40
CA ALA A 3 17.95 69.04 -14.10
C ALA A 3 18.27 68.73 -12.62
N ASN A 4 18.56 67.50 -12.17
CA ASN A 4 18.35 66.09 -12.59
C ASN A 4 18.88 65.26 -11.37
N PRO A 5 18.40 64.04 -11.09
CA PRO A 5 18.90 63.20 -9.99
C PRO A 5 20.06 62.32 -10.46
N SER A 6 21.04 62.07 -9.56
CA SER A 6 22.12 61.11 -9.79
C SER A 6 22.25 60.15 -8.61
N ASP A 7 22.58 58.91 -8.99
CA ASP A 7 23.07 57.77 -8.21
C ASP A 7 22.07 56.87 -7.48
N GLN A 8 21.39 56.04 -8.28
CA GLN A 8 21.30 54.62 -7.96
C GLN A 8 22.17 53.84 -8.94
N SER A 9 23.20 53.15 -8.43
CA SER A 9 23.98 52.15 -9.16
C SER A 9 24.65 51.19 -8.17
N ASP A 10 23.87 50.34 -7.53
CA ASP A 10 24.37 49.06 -6.99
C ASP A 10 23.73 47.91 -7.78
N ALA A 11 24.39 47.59 -8.89
CA ALA A 11 24.12 46.41 -9.69
C ALA A 11 24.60 45.17 -8.92
N SER A 12 23.68 44.54 -8.19
CA SER A 12 23.87 43.19 -7.67
C SER A 12 23.90 42.19 -8.83
N SER A 13 25.11 41.86 -9.26
CA SER A 13 25.40 40.74 -10.16
C SER A 13 25.01 39.42 -9.51
N ARG A 14 23.89 38.82 -9.92
CA ARG A 14 23.53 37.44 -9.58
C ARG A 14 23.55 36.60 -10.87
N PRO A 15 24.39 35.55 -10.96
CA PRO A 15 24.43 34.72 -12.16
C PRO A 15 23.10 33.97 -12.31
N GLN A 16 22.50 34.09 -13.50
CA GLN A 16 21.32 33.35 -13.93
C GLN A 16 21.64 31.85 -13.92
N GLN A 17 20.93 31.09 -13.08
CA GLN A 17 20.99 29.63 -13.11
C GLN A 17 20.28 29.13 -14.38
N PRO A 18 20.86 28.17 -15.13
CA PRO A 18 20.22 27.64 -16.33
C PRO A 18 18.97 26.84 -15.96
N GLU A 19 17.87 27.24 -16.59
CA GLU A 19 16.54 26.64 -16.56
C GLU A 19 16.63 25.14 -16.89
N ARG A 20 16.45 24.28 -15.87
CA ARG A 20 16.40 22.83 -16.06
C ARG A 20 15.05 22.46 -16.65
N ARG A 21 14.98 22.43 -17.99
CA ARG A 21 13.92 21.75 -18.72
C ARG A 21 14.02 20.25 -18.42
N PHE A 22 13.18 19.76 -17.51
CA PHE A 22 12.94 18.33 -17.34
C PHE A 22 11.93 17.87 -18.40
N THR A 23 12.40 17.65 -19.62
CA THR A 23 11.70 16.78 -20.57
C THR A 23 12.18 15.36 -20.30
N ALA A 24 11.33 14.54 -19.67
CA ALA A 24 11.56 13.10 -19.62
C ALA A 24 11.56 12.54 -21.05
N PRO A 25 12.50 11.67 -21.45
CA PRO A 25 12.34 10.90 -22.67
C PRO A 25 11.16 9.96 -22.49
N SER A 26 10.11 10.18 -23.28
CA SER A 26 8.97 9.27 -23.43
C SER A 26 9.45 7.96 -24.03
N SER A 27 9.80 6.97 -23.19
CA SER A 27 9.99 5.59 -23.62
C SER A 27 8.65 4.88 -23.66
N PHE A 28 7.82 5.26 -24.64
CA PHE A 28 6.57 4.57 -24.97
C PHE A 28 6.40 4.54 -26.49
N ASP A 29 7.37 3.93 -27.18
CA ASP A 29 7.10 3.30 -28.46
C ASP A 29 6.57 1.89 -28.19
N ALA A 30 5.26 1.84 -27.96
CA ALA A 30 4.48 0.63 -27.91
C ALA A 30 4.34 0.08 -29.33
N GLY A 31 5.16 -0.92 -29.67
CA GLY A 31 5.14 -1.51 -30.99
C GLY A 31 5.92 -2.81 -31.11
N SER A 32 5.68 -3.80 -30.25
CA SER A 32 5.81 -5.24 -30.58
C SER A 32 5.36 -6.12 -29.42
N THR A 33 4.15 -6.68 -29.51
CA THR A 33 3.78 -7.84 -28.72
C THR A 33 4.43 -9.05 -29.39
N GLN A 34 5.54 -9.56 -28.87
CA GLN A 34 6.03 -10.87 -29.28
C GLN A 34 5.21 -11.95 -28.56
N GLN A 35 4.44 -12.70 -29.35
CA GLN A 35 3.77 -13.91 -28.94
C GLN A 35 4.83 -14.97 -28.60
N ILE A 36 4.83 -15.45 -27.36
CA ILE A 36 5.69 -16.56 -26.93
C ILE A 36 4.92 -17.85 -27.18
N ASP A 37 5.42 -18.71 -28.06
CA ASP A 37 4.86 -20.05 -28.27
C ASP A 37 5.11 -20.93 -27.02
N PRO A 38 4.10 -21.68 -26.55
CA PRO A 38 4.28 -22.61 -25.46
C PRO A 38 5.20 -23.78 -25.87
N PRO A 39 6.09 -24.25 -24.98
CA PRO A 39 6.89 -25.45 -25.25
C PRO A 39 5.99 -26.69 -25.33
N ALA A 40 6.36 -27.63 -26.20
CA ALA A 40 5.63 -28.88 -26.41
C ALA A 40 5.68 -29.81 -25.18
N ASP A 41 4.53 -30.40 -24.85
CA ASP A 41 4.39 -31.40 -23.80
C ASP A 41 5.24 -32.67 -24.08
N PRO A 42 5.89 -33.26 -23.06
CA PRO A 42 6.61 -34.51 -23.23
C PRO A 42 5.64 -35.70 -23.39
N ALA A 43 6.02 -36.64 -24.27
CA ALA A 43 5.24 -37.83 -24.59
C ALA A 43 5.10 -38.79 -23.40
N THR A 44 3.87 -39.19 -23.12
CA THR A 44 3.50 -40.27 -22.21
C THR A 44 4.05 -41.61 -22.72
N GLU A 45 4.95 -42.23 -21.96
CA GLU A 45 5.36 -43.62 -22.23
C GLU A 45 4.24 -44.59 -21.82
N VAL A 46 3.73 -45.32 -22.81
CA VAL A 46 2.75 -46.39 -22.66
C VAL A 46 3.51 -47.69 -22.36
N ILE A 47 3.30 -48.25 -21.17
CA ILE A 47 3.77 -49.60 -20.82
C ILE A 47 2.77 -50.61 -21.38
N GLY A 48 3.15 -51.32 -22.44
CA GLY A 48 2.38 -52.44 -23.00
C GLY A 48 2.53 -53.73 -22.18
N PRO A 49 1.52 -54.61 -22.12
CA PRO A 49 1.62 -55.88 -21.41
C PRO A 49 2.32 -56.94 -22.26
N ALA A 50 3.43 -57.48 -21.76
CA ALA A 50 4.07 -58.67 -22.31
C ALA A 50 3.39 -59.94 -21.80
N GLY A 51 2.59 -60.53 -22.68
CA GLY A 51 2.35 -61.97 -22.91
C GLY A 51 2.42 -62.97 -21.76
N ALA A 52 1.28 -63.60 -21.48
CA ALA A 52 1.21 -65.02 -21.11
C ALA A 52 -0.16 -65.60 -21.50
N ALA A 53 -0.15 -66.63 -22.36
CA ALA A 53 -0.96 -67.85 -22.26
C ALA A 53 -1.25 -68.44 -23.66
N ALA A 54 -0.60 -69.56 -23.96
CA ALA A 54 -1.04 -70.48 -24.98
C ALA A 54 -1.00 -71.92 -24.44
N ALA A 55 -2.19 -72.53 -24.46
CA ALA A 55 -2.49 -73.93 -24.75
C ALA A 55 -2.03 -75.07 -23.81
N ALA A 56 -3.03 -75.62 -23.11
CA ALA A 56 -3.54 -77.00 -23.17
C ALA A 56 -2.60 -78.25 -23.20
N ALA A 57 -2.98 -79.22 -22.37
CA ALA A 57 -2.50 -80.59 -22.06
C ALA A 57 -2.32 -81.56 -23.28
N PRO A 58 -1.98 -82.89 -23.17
CA PRO A 58 -1.94 -83.81 -22.01
C PRO A 58 -0.84 -84.95 -21.96
N THR A 59 -0.91 -85.80 -20.91
CA THR A 59 -0.59 -87.28 -20.85
C THR A 59 0.58 -87.76 -19.94
N GLU A 60 0.24 -88.69 -19.04
CA GLU A 60 1.04 -89.58 -18.14
C GLU A 60 1.94 -90.63 -18.90
N PRO A 61 2.77 -91.54 -18.29
CA PRO A 61 2.76 -92.06 -16.91
C PRO A 61 4.14 -92.26 -16.19
N ILE A 62 3.97 -92.74 -14.95
CA ILE A 62 4.86 -92.98 -13.80
C ILE A 62 6.05 -93.94 -14.06
N ARG A 63 7.22 -93.65 -13.44
CA ARG A 63 8.13 -94.67 -12.88
C ARG A 63 8.68 -94.26 -11.51
N SER A 64 8.32 -95.06 -10.51
CA SER A 64 8.90 -95.10 -9.16
C SER A 64 10.39 -95.44 -9.18
N GLN A 65 11.20 -94.79 -8.33
CA GLN A 65 12.39 -95.41 -7.73
C GLN A 65 12.89 -94.67 -6.46
N LYS A 66 12.74 -95.38 -5.33
CA LYS A 66 13.57 -95.48 -4.11
C LYS A 66 13.72 -94.26 -3.15
N PRO A 67 13.42 -94.46 -1.83
CA PRO A 67 13.57 -93.40 -0.82
C PRO A 67 15.04 -93.20 -0.44
N VAL A 68 15.53 -91.97 -0.53
CA VAL A 68 16.83 -91.52 0.00
C VAL A 68 16.55 -90.76 1.29
N GLY A 69 17.15 -91.22 2.39
CA GLY A 69 17.02 -90.58 3.71
C GLY A 69 17.61 -89.16 3.74
N PRO A 70 17.14 -88.29 4.65
CA PRO A 70 17.55 -86.90 4.69
C PRO A 70 19.02 -86.75 5.10
N GLN A 71 19.85 -86.18 4.22
CA GLN A 71 21.15 -85.65 4.61
C GLN A 71 21.00 -84.18 5.02
N VAL A 72 21.48 -83.87 6.22
CA VAL A 72 21.50 -82.53 6.79
C VAL A 72 22.60 -81.73 6.10
N ILE A 73 22.21 -80.66 5.40
CA ILE A 73 23.12 -79.69 4.80
C ILE A 73 23.46 -78.64 5.87
N PRO A 74 24.73 -78.39 6.20
CA PRO A 74 25.11 -77.30 7.11
C PRO A 74 24.72 -75.93 6.52
N PRO A 75 24.22 -74.98 7.33
CA PRO A 75 23.85 -73.66 6.83
C PRO A 75 25.06 -72.92 6.28
N ARG A 76 24.91 -72.40 5.06
CA ARG A 76 25.87 -71.53 4.39
C ARG A 76 25.79 -70.15 5.08
N ASN A 77 26.88 -69.66 5.66
CA ASN A 77 26.97 -68.30 6.20
C ASN A 77 26.55 -67.31 5.10
N GLN A 78 25.37 -66.71 5.25
CA GLN A 78 24.95 -65.54 4.48
C GLN A 78 25.70 -64.33 5.03
N PRO A 79 26.23 -63.44 4.19
CA PRO A 79 26.60 -62.10 4.63
C PRO A 79 25.32 -61.37 5.05
N ASP A 80 25.35 -60.67 6.19
CA ASP A 80 24.26 -59.84 6.64
C ASP A 80 23.86 -58.80 5.58
N PRO A 81 22.55 -58.50 5.41
CA PRO A 81 22.13 -57.45 4.50
C PRO A 81 22.64 -56.08 4.99
N PRO A 82 23.04 -55.17 4.08
CA PRO A 82 23.43 -53.83 4.49
C PRO A 82 22.25 -53.15 5.19
N GLU A 83 22.50 -52.62 6.38
CA GLU A 83 21.56 -51.79 7.11
C GLU A 83 21.04 -50.70 6.17
N ARG A 84 19.72 -50.66 5.99
CA ARG A 84 19.07 -49.58 5.25
C ARG A 84 19.42 -48.27 5.96
N GLU A 85 20.30 -47.50 5.35
CA GLU A 85 20.64 -46.15 5.77
C GLU A 85 19.32 -45.38 5.89
N ARG A 86 18.89 -45.15 7.13
CA ARG A 86 17.70 -44.35 7.43
C ARG A 86 18.04 -42.92 7.07
N ARG A 87 17.87 -42.58 5.79
CA ARG A 87 18.10 -41.23 5.24
C ARG A 87 17.38 -40.24 6.14
N SER A 88 18.16 -39.42 6.83
CA SER A 88 17.76 -38.72 8.05
C SER A 88 16.68 -37.67 7.77
N TRP A 89 15.41 -38.04 7.90
CA TRP A 89 14.27 -37.10 7.87
C TRP A 89 14.44 -35.84 8.75
N GLY A 90 15.35 -35.88 9.73
CA GLY A 90 15.71 -34.73 10.56
C GLY A 90 16.15 -33.48 9.78
N TRP A 91 16.81 -33.60 8.63
CA TRP A 91 17.19 -32.41 7.84
C TRP A 91 15.98 -31.77 7.16
N VAL A 92 15.02 -32.59 6.70
CA VAL A 92 13.77 -32.11 6.09
C VAL A 92 12.93 -31.38 7.14
N ILE A 93 12.86 -31.92 8.36
CA ILE A 93 12.16 -31.27 9.48
C ILE A 93 12.84 -29.94 9.84
N ALA A 94 14.17 -29.90 9.90
CA ALA A 94 14.91 -28.67 10.18
C ALA A 94 14.64 -27.60 9.11
N VAL A 95 14.69 -27.96 7.82
CA VAL A 95 14.38 -27.04 6.70
C VAL A 95 12.92 -26.58 6.77
N ALA A 96 11.98 -27.49 7.05
CA ALA A 96 10.56 -27.14 7.18
C ALA A 96 10.32 -26.15 8.32
N LEU A 97 10.99 -26.31 9.46
CA LEU A 97 10.88 -25.38 10.59
C LEU A 97 11.43 -23.99 10.25
N VAL A 98 12.55 -23.92 9.50
CA VAL A 98 13.10 -22.63 9.05
C VAL A 98 12.12 -21.92 8.10
N ILE A 99 11.55 -22.64 7.14
CA ILE A 99 10.56 -22.07 6.21
C ILE A 99 9.30 -21.62 6.98
N ALA A 100 8.83 -22.44 7.91
CA ALA A 100 7.68 -22.10 8.75
C ALA A 100 7.94 -20.84 9.61
N ALA A 101 9.15 -20.73 10.19
CA ALA A 101 9.54 -19.54 10.95
C ALA A 101 9.59 -18.28 10.06
N LEU A 102 10.17 -18.37 8.87
CA LEU A 102 10.19 -17.25 7.91
C LEU A 102 8.78 -16.85 7.47
N ALA A 103 7.91 -17.83 7.19
CA ALA A 103 6.52 -17.58 6.85
C ALA A 103 5.77 -16.88 8.00
N ALA A 104 5.97 -17.32 9.24
CA ALA A 104 5.37 -16.69 10.41
C ALA A 104 5.83 -15.23 10.58
N VAL A 105 7.13 -14.94 10.39
CA VAL A 105 7.67 -13.57 10.44
C VAL A 105 7.08 -12.71 9.33
N ALA A 106 6.97 -13.23 8.11
CA ALA A 106 6.38 -12.52 6.99
C ALA A 106 4.90 -12.17 7.25
N ILE A 107 4.11 -13.12 7.75
CA ILE A 107 2.70 -12.91 8.10
C ILE A 107 2.56 -11.90 9.25
N LEU A 108 3.39 -12.00 10.28
CA LEU A 108 3.35 -11.04 11.39
C LEU A 108 3.70 -9.63 10.92
N GLY A 109 4.71 -9.50 10.05
CA GLY A 109 5.08 -8.24 9.42
C GLY A 109 3.93 -7.63 8.62
N THR A 110 3.27 -8.41 7.77
CA THR A 110 2.13 -7.90 6.98
C THR A 110 0.95 -7.52 7.86
N VAL A 111 0.62 -8.30 8.89
CA VAL A 111 -0.50 -7.98 9.80
C VAL A 111 -0.26 -6.72 10.61
N LEU A 112 0.96 -6.51 11.13
CA LEU A 112 1.31 -5.29 11.86
C LEU A 112 1.27 -4.06 10.95
N LEU A 113 1.85 -4.16 9.74
CA LEU A 113 1.80 -3.07 8.75
C LEU A 113 0.37 -2.76 8.29
N THR A 114 -0.47 -3.78 8.11
CA THR A 114 -1.86 -3.61 7.68
C THR A 114 -2.74 -2.99 8.77
N ARG A 115 -2.50 -3.31 10.04
CA ARG A 115 -3.26 -2.71 11.15
C ARG A 115 -2.96 -1.21 11.32
N ASP A 116 -1.69 -0.84 11.23
CA ASP A 116 -1.27 0.57 11.35
C ASP A 116 -1.78 1.40 10.17
N SER A 117 -1.69 0.86 8.93
CA SER A 117 -2.17 1.56 7.74
C SER A 117 -3.69 1.75 7.72
N VAL A 118 -4.47 0.77 8.18
CA VAL A 118 -5.92 0.93 8.33
C VAL A 118 -6.27 1.99 9.38
N GLY A 119 -5.55 2.01 10.51
CA GLY A 119 -5.69 3.06 11.52
C GLY A 119 -5.36 4.43 10.95
N ARG A 120 -4.24 4.56 10.24
CA ARG A 120 -3.79 5.81 9.63
C ARG A 120 -4.74 6.30 8.54
N ALA A 121 -5.15 5.43 7.61
CA ALA A 121 -6.13 5.76 6.57
C ALA A 121 -7.44 6.25 7.19
N SER A 122 -7.91 5.62 8.27
CA SER A 122 -9.11 6.08 8.98
C SER A 122 -8.94 7.47 9.62
N GLN A 123 -7.75 7.80 10.13
CA GLN A 123 -7.46 9.12 10.68
C GLN A 123 -7.34 10.18 9.58
N GLU A 124 -6.71 9.85 8.46
CA GLU A 124 -6.63 10.71 7.27
C GLU A 124 -8.02 11.03 6.72
N ASP A 125 -8.94 10.05 6.72
CA ASP A 125 -10.33 10.26 6.34
C ASP A 125 -11.06 11.20 7.29
N LEU A 126 -10.85 11.08 8.61
CA LEU A 126 -11.43 11.99 9.60
C LEU A 126 -10.88 13.42 9.48
N VAL A 127 -9.58 13.57 9.20
CA VAL A 127 -8.96 14.88 8.91
C VAL A 127 -9.59 15.48 7.65
N ARG A 128 -9.69 14.69 6.57
CA ARG A 128 -10.30 15.11 5.30
C ARG A 128 -11.75 15.55 5.51
N GLN A 129 -12.53 14.78 6.25
CA GLN A 129 -13.91 15.09 6.60
C GLN A 129 -14.00 16.39 7.42
N THR A 130 -13.09 16.62 8.36
CA THR A 130 -13.06 17.84 9.18
C THR A 130 -12.81 19.07 8.31
N ILE A 131 -11.86 19.00 7.37
CA ILE A 131 -11.57 20.09 6.42
C ILE A 131 -12.78 20.39 5.53
N GLN A 132 -13.43 19.35 4.99
CA GLN A 132 -14.64 19.51 4.17
C GLN A 132 -15.81 20.10 4.95
N THR A 133 -15.96 19.69 6.21
CA THR A 133 -16.97 20.23 7.14
C THR A 133 -16.71 21.70 7.41
N PHE A 134 -15.45 22.09 7.64
CA PHE A 134 -15.06 23.48 7.83
C PHE A 134 -15.31 24.34 6.60
N ASP A 135 -14.89 23.88 5.42
CA ASP A 135 -15.15 24.57 4.16
C ASP A 135 -16.66 24.80 3.96
N THR A 136 -17.47 23.76 4.16
CA THR A 136 -18.93 23.85 4.09
C THR A 136 -19.51 24.81 5.14
N ALA A 137 -19.00 24.79 6.36
CA ALA A 137 -19.46 25.67 7.44
C ALA A 137 -19.12 27.14 7.17
N ILE A 138 -17.97 27.43 6.56
CA ILE A 138 -17.63 28.78 6.06
C ILE A 138 -18.62 29.21 4.98
N GLN A 139 -18.88 28.35 4.00
CA GLN A 139 -19.79 28.66 2.89
C GLN A 139 -21.22 28.90 3.38
N ASN A 140 -21.73 28.08 4.30
CA ASN A 140 -23.08 28.17 4.83
C ASN A 140 -23.24 29.18 5.97
N GLY A 141 -22.13 29.64 6.55
CA GLY A 141 -22.16 30.53 7.71
C GLY A 141 -22.59 29.83 9.00
N ASP A 142 -22.29 28.53 9.15
CA ASP A 142 -22.65 27.75 10.33
C ASP A 142 -21.70 28.05 11.49
N LEU A 143 -22.06 29.03 12.31
CA LEU A 143 -21.24 29.47 13.43
C LEU A 143 -21.08 28.39 14.50
N ALA A 144 -22.11 27.56 14.71
CA ALA A 144 -22.07 26.51 15.73
C ALA A 144 -21.04 25.45 15.35
N ILE A 145 -21.04 25.01 14.09
CA ILE A 145 -20.05 24.08 13.55
C ILE A 145 -18.66 24.70 13.55
N LEU A 146 -18.50 25.94 13.08
CA LEU A 146 -17.20 26.62 13.09
C LEU A 146 -16.59 26.68 14.49
N ARG A 147 -17.41 26.94 15.52
CA ARG A 147 -16.96 26.90 16.90
C ARG A 147 -16.60 25.51 17.36
N SER A 148 -17.35 24.48 16.99
CA SER A 148 -17.12 23.12 17.49
C SER A 148 -15.83 22.51 16.92
N ILE A 149 -15.57 22.72 15.62
CA ILE A 149 -14.47 22.07 14.88
C ILE A 149 -13.19 22.90 14.81
N THR A 150 -13.11 24.04 15.50
CA THR A 150 -11.90 24.86 15.57
C THR A 150 -11.31 24.89 16.97
N CYS A 151 -10.02 25.22 17.05
CA CYS A 151 -9.24 25.34 18.29
C CYS A 151 -8.39 26.63 18.30
N GLY A 152 -7.88 26.97 19.49
CA GLY A 152 -7.00 28.11 19.70
C GLY A 152 -7.58 29.44 19.21
N SER A 153 -6.72 30.31 18.68
CA SER A 153 -7.09 31.64 18.20
C SER A 153 -8.14 31.61 17.07
N LYS A 154 -8.15 30.56 16.25
CA LYS A 154 -9.15 30.37 15.20
C LYS A 154 -10.54 30.23 15.80
N ARG A 155 -10.69 29.41 16.84
CA ARG A 155 -11.94 29.26 17.59
C ARG A 155 -12.34 30.56 18.29
N ASP A 156 -11.39 31.23 18.91
CA ASP A 156 -11.64 32.47 19.64
C ASP A 156 -12.25 33.53 18.70
N SER A 157 -11.79 33.59 17.44
CA SER A 157 -12.37 34.48 16.43
C SER A 157 -13.87 34.23 16.18
N TYR A 158 -14.35 32.99 16.29
CA TYR A 158 -15.77 32.63 16.10
C TYR A 158 -16.61 32.71 17.38
N VAL A 159 -16.02 32.41 18.54
CA VAL A 159 -16.71 32.45 19.84
C VAL A 159 -17.15 33.87 20.19
N ASN A 160 -16.37 34.88 19.78
CA ASN A 160 -16.63 36.28 20.13
C ASN A 160 -17.79 36.94 19.36
N TYR A 161 -18.32 36.32 18.30
CA TYR A 161 -19.51 36.83 17.61
C TYR A 161 -20.79 36.39 18.33
N ASP A 162 -21.86 37.18 18.31
CA ASP A 162 -23.20 36.61 18.49
C ASP A 162 -23.73 36.06 17.15
N GLU A 163 -24.81 35.28 17.19
CA GLU A 163 -25.37 34.65 15.98
C GLU A 163 -25.85 35.68 14.94
N GLN A 164 -26.44 36.79 15.37
CA GLN A 164 -26.98 37.80 14.48
C GLN A 164 -25.86 38.61 13.79
N ALA A 165 -24.87 39.05 14.57
CA ALA A 165 -23.70 39.77 14.08
C ALA A 165 -22.87 38.91 13.11
N TRP A 166 -22.76 37.61 13.38
CA TRP A 166 -22.15 36.66 12.46
C TRP A 166 -22.97 36.51 11.18
N ALA A 167 -24.28 36.27 11.27
CA ALA A 167 -25.14 36.10 10.10
C ALA A 167 -25.11 37.35 9.18
N ASP A 168 -25.09 38.54 9.77
CA ASP A 168 -24.93 39.79 9.03
C ASP A 168 -23.56 39.90 8.34
N THR A 169 -22.49 39.51 9.03
CA THR A 169 -21.13 39.52 8.47
C THR A 169 -20.97 38.51 7.35
N HIS A 170 -21.41 37.27 7.58
CA HIS A 170 -21.41 36.21 6.60
C HIS A 170 -22.22 36.61 5.36
N ARG A 171 -23.42 37.17 5.52
CA ARG A 171 -24.24 37.63 4.38
C ARG A 171 -23.50 38.63 3.49
N ARG A 172 -22.76 39.58 4.08
CA ARG A 172 -21.96 40.55 3.33
C ARG A 172 -20.80 39.87 2.59
N VAL A 173 -20.06 39.00 3.27
CA VAL A 173 -18.94 38.25 2.69
C VAL A 173 -19.41 37.32 1.57
N ALA A 174 -20.52 36.62 1.78
CA ALA A 174 -21.11 35.71 0.81
C ALA A 174 -21.63 36.43 -0.42
N ALA A 175 -22.31 37.58 -0.25
CA ALA A 175 -22.76 38.41 -1.37
C ALA A 175 -21.59 38.92 -2.23
N ALA A 176 -20.46 39.23 -1.60
CA ALA A 176 -19.23 39.61 -2.30
C ALA A 176 -18.41 38.41 -2.80
N LYS A 177 -18.80 37.17 -2.47
CA LYS A 177 -18.05 35.94 -2.72
C LYS A 177 -16.59 35.99 -2.20
N GLN A 178 -16.37 36.73 -1.12
CA GLN A 178 -15.05 36.96 -0.51
C GLN A 178 -14.72 35.91 0.56
N TYR A 179 -14.93 34.64 0.24
CA TYR A 179 -14.54 33.53 1.11
C TYR A 179 -13.71 32.51 0.32
N PRO A 180 -12.75 31.82 0.97
CA PRO A 180 -12.00 30.74 0.34
C PRO A 180 -12.88 29.51 0.16
N VAL A 181 -12.59 28.73 -0.88
CA VAL A 181 -13.18 27.42 -1.17
C VAL A 181 -12.05 26.42 -1.35
N VAL A 182 -12.15 25.27 -0.68
CA VAL A 182 -11.21 24.16 -0.83
C VAL A 182 -11.52 23.41 -2.13
N ALA A 183 -10.56 23.42 -3.06
CA ALA A 183 -10.70 22.72 -4.35
C ALA A 183 -10.23 21.27 -4.27
N SER A 184 -9.13 21.02 -3.56
CA SER A 184 -8.57 19.70 -3.33
C SER A 184 -7.80 19.66 -2.01
N ILE A 185 -7.74 18.47 -1.42
CA ILE A 185 -6.89 18.15 -0.27
C ILE A 185 -5.83 17.21 -0.83
N ASP A 186 -4.64 17.77 -1.02
CA ASP A 186 -3.56 17.22 -1.83
C ASP A 186 -2.72 16.24 -1.03
N GLU A 187 -2.41 16.57 0.22
CA GLU A 187 -1.60 15.75 1.12
C GLU A 187 -2.08 15.91 2.57
N ILE A 188 -2.00 14.82 3.35
CA ILE A 188 -2.27 14.82 4.79
C ILE A 188 -1.12 14.10 5.49
N VAL A 189 -0.50 14.75 6.47
CA VAL A 189 0.56 14.19 7.31
C VAL A 189 0.10 14.18 8.76
N ILE A 190 -0.08 12.99 9.33
CA ILE A 190 -0.49 12.81 10.73
C ILE A 190 0.71 12.40 11.58
N ASN A 191 0.91 13.14 12.68
CA ASN A 191 1.96 12.95 13.68
C ASN A 191 1.32 12.95 15.08
N GLY A 192 0.90 11.77 15.55
CA GLY A 192 0.23 11.63 16.84
C GLY A 192 -1.13 12.35 16.85
N ASP A 193 -1.27 13.32 17.74
CA ASP A 193 -2.46 14.17 17.88
C ASP A 193 -2.40 15.44 17.01
N HIS A 194 -1.40 15.58 16.15
CA HIS A 194 -1.28 16.68 15.19
C HIS A 194 -1.41 16.19 13.75
N ALA A 195 -2.03 16.98 12.89
CA ALA A 195 -2.06 16.73 11.45
C ALA A 195 -1.83 18.03 10.68
N GLU A 196 -1.08 17.96 9.60
CA GLU A 196 -0.93 19.03 8.63
C GLU A 196 -1.52 18.56 7.29
N ALA A 197 -2.33 19.39 6.65
CA ALA A 197 -2.96 19.06 5.39
C ALA A 197 -2.75 20.15 4.35
N ASN A 198 -2.06 19.81 3.25
CA ASN A 198 -1.90 20.72 2.11
C ASN A 198 -3.19 20.72 1.28
N VAL A 199 -3.72 21.91 1.04
CA VAL A 199 -4.92 22.11 0.23
C VAL A 199 -4.66 23.09 -0.88
N THR A 200 -5.30 22.85 -2.02
CA THR A 200 -5.44 23.87 -3.06
C THR A 200 -6.77 24.56 -2.87
N SER A 201 -6.74 25.89 -2.73
CA SER A 201 -7.91 26.72 -2.49
C SER A 201 -7.97 27.91 -3.46
N PHE A 202 -9.16 28.48 -3.62
CA PHE A 202 -9.40 29.71 -4.40
C PHE A 202 -10.45 30.58 -3.70
N MET A 203 -10.53 31.86 -4.05
CA MET A 203 -11.62 32.72 -3.59
C MET A 203 -12.86 32.53 -4.46
N ALA A 204 -14.06 32.46 -3.86
CA ALA A 204 -15.29 32.16 -4.61
C ALA A 204 -15.63 33.17 -5.73
N TYR A 205 -15.10 34.39 -5.67
CA TYR A 205 -15.26 35.39 -6.74
C TYR A 205 -14.35 35.14 -7.96
N ASP A 206 -13.24 34.42 -7.80
CA ASP A 206 -12.26 34.15 -8.86
C ASP A 206 -11.66 32.73 -8.73
N PRO A 207 -12.38 31.69 -9.21
CA PRO A 207 -11.97 30.29 -9.06
C PRO A 207 -10.78 29.88 -9.94
N GLN A 208 -10.32 30.76 -10.83
CA GLN A 208 -9.14 30.52 -11.68
C GLN A 208 -7.83 30.83 -10.94
N VAL A 209 -7.87 31.70 -9.92
CA VAL A 209 -6.71 32.03 -9.10
C VAL A 209 -6.66 31.07 -7.91
N ARG A 210 -5.80 30.06 -8.03
CA ARG A 210 -5.62 28.99 -7.03
C ARG A 210 -4.31 29.15 -6.29
N SER A 211 -4.31 28.80 -5.00
CA SER A 211 -3.10 28.75 -4.18
C SER A 211 -3.09 27.51 -3.29
N THR A 212 -1.90 26.92 -3.12
CA THR A 212 -1.68 25.81 -2.19
C THR A 212 -1.22 26.33 -0.84
N ARG A 213 -1.89 25.93 0.23
CA ARG A 213 -1.62 26.33 1.62
C ARG A 213 -1.95 25.19 2.57
N SER A 214 -1.39 25.19 3.77
CA SER A 214 -1.64 24.14 4.76
C SER A 214 -2.72 24.51 5.79
N PHE A 215 -3.48 23.50 6.22
CA PHE A 215 -4.27 23.50 7.44
C PHE A 215 -3.50 22.78 8.54
N ASP A 216 -3.49 23.34 9.75
CA ASP A 216 -3.01 22.63 10.94
C ASP A 216 -4.20 22.18 11.78
N LEU A 217 -4.26 20.87 12.05
CA LEU A 217 -5.28 20.24 12.85
C LEU A 217 -4.69 19.57 14.09
N GLN A 218 -5.51 19.46 15.12
CA GLN A 218 -5.19 18.76 16.36
C GLN A 218 -6.34 17.85 16.78
N PHE A 219 -6.03 16.65 17.25
CA PHE A 219 -6.99 15.70 17.77
C PHE A 219 -7.22 15.97 19.26
N ARG A 220 -8.38 16.55 19.60
CA ARG A 220 -8.72 16.95 20.97
C ARG A 220 -10.22 16.81 21.21
N ASP A 221 -10.60 16.47 22.44
CA ASP A 221 -11.99 16.20 22.80
C ASP A 221 -12.62 15.12 21.88
N ASP A 222 -11.85 14.07 21.60
CA ASP A 222 -12.21 12.95 20.71
C ASP A 222 -12.58 13.35 19.27
N GLN A 223 -12.09 14.51 18.80
CA GLN A 223 -12.36 15.01 17.46
C GLN A 223 -11.14 15.76 16.87
N TRP A 224 -10.92 15.65 15.56
CA TRP A 224 -10.01 16.54 14.84
C TRP A 224 -10.59 17.96 14.78
N LYS A 225 -9.74 18.95 15.08
CA LYS A 225 -10.10 20.37 15.04
C LYS A 225 -9.07 21.18 14.29
N ILE A 226 -9.53 22.19 13.56
CA ILE A 226 -8.68 23.12 12.81
C ILE A 226 -8.18 24.22 13.75
N CYS A 227 -6.87 24.25 13.97
CA CYS A 227 -6.23 25.28 14.78
C CYS A 227 -5.65 26.40 13.92
N GLN A 228 -5.26 26.09 12.68
CA GLN A 228 -4.82 27.07 11.69
C GLN A 228 -5.40 26.73 10.33
N ALA A 229 -5.86 27.76 9.61
CA ALA A 229 -6.44 27.63 8.29
C ALA A 229 -5.76 28.62 7.33
N PRO A 230 -5.69 28.29 6.02
CA PRO A 230 -5.33 29.25 4.99
C PRO A 230 -6.17 30.53 5.10
N GLY A 231 -5.51 31.68 5.20
CA GLY A 231 -6.13 33.01 5.23
C GLY A 231 -6.07 33.73 3.89
#